data_AF-K9SAG6-F1
#
_entry.id   AF-K9SAG6-F1
#
_cell.length_a   1.000
_cell.length_b   1.000
_cell.length_c   1.000
_cell.angle_alpha   90.00
_cell.angle_beta   90.00
_cell.angle_gamma   90.00
#
_symmetry.space_group_name_H-M   'P 1'
#
loop_
_entity.id
_entity.type
_entity.pdbx_description
1 polymer ?
#
loop_
_entity_poly.entity_id
_entity_poly.type
_entity_poly.pdbx_seq_one_letter_code
_entity_poly.pdbx_strand_id
1 'polypeptide(L)'
;MHSPPPDSNSPLAPTPRPRRPRGRRRRGRLVLVGLSLLAALWVARSPWTEVQRLIQDPRYPGQWDYVAPLVMEGGDPYVRALMRTISASEANDLEPYSLLYGGYRIEDLRQHPDECITIVAGPNEGDCTTAAGRYQFITTTWEDVAALYHPQQGQPFQFWSADFSFEPEYQDLVVYRWLSDPGAWGIDIPELLRQGRLDEVLQNLSSTWTSLGYGIETNSMTSYLPTIYEKALREELQRVGQSVNLRGDDAG
;
A
#
# COMPACT_ATOMS: atom_id res chain seq x y z
N MET A 1 -36.24 -30.92 53.23
CA MET A 1 -36.24 -30.44 54.63
C MET A 1 -35.92 -28.96 54.60
N HIS A 2 -36.97 -28.15 54.74
CA HIS A 2 -36.95 -26.71 55.00
C HIS A 2 -37.00 -26.50 56.51
N SER A 3 -36.27 -25.50 57.03
CA SER A 3 -36.59 -24.76 58.27
C SER A 3 -35.56 -23.63 58.52
N PRO A 4 -35.90 -22.59 59.30
CA PRO A 4 -35.84 -21.18 58.89
C PRO A 4 -34.83 -20.33 59.70
N PRO A 5 -34.71 -19.00 59.46
CA PRO A 5 -33.83 -18.12 60.23
C PRO A 5 -34.54 -17.56 61.49
N PRO A 6 -33.80 -17.04 62.49
CA PRO A 6 -34.38 -16.25 63.56
C PRO A 6 -34.31 -14.74 63.27
N ASP A 7 -35.48 -14.11 63.30
CA ASP A 7 -35.72 -12.67 63.50
C ASP A 7 -35.56 -12.27 64.98
N SER A 8 -35.16 -11.02 65.23
CA SER A 8 -36.01 -9.98 65.87
C SER A 8 -35.27 -8.94 66.75
N ASN A 9 -35.50 -7.66 66.42
CA ASN A 9 -35.92 -6.52 67.27
C ASN A 9 -35.10 -6.15 68.52
N SER A 10 -34.44 -4.98 68.62
CA SER A 10 -34.95 -3.59 68.85
C SER A 10 -34.23 -3.02 70.12
N PRO A 11 -34.26 -1.73 70.53
CA PRO A 11 -34.72 -0.46 69.94
C PRO A 11 -33.70 0.74 70.03
N LEU A 12 -34.15 1.89 69.50
CA LEU A 12 -33.55 3.24 69.41
C LEU A 12 -33.30 4.01 70.72
N ALA A 13 -32.29 4.92 70.71
CA ALA A 13 -32.32 6.37 71.08
C ALA A 13 -30.92 6.91 71.50
N PRO A 14 -30.63 8.24 71.59
CA PRO A 14 -31.10 9.40 70.83
C PRO A 14 -29.95 10.24 70.20
N THR A 15 -30.33 11.16 69.32
CA THR A 15 -29.50 12.19 68.67
C THR A 15 -29.02 13.32 69.59
N PRO A 16 -27.87 13.95 69.29
CA PRO A 16 -27.69 15.39 69.51
C PRO A 16 -27.42 16.16 68.20
N ARG A 17 -28.23 17.21 67.96
CA ARG A 17 -27.92 18.36 67.09
C ARG A 17 -27.51 19.55 67.99
N PRO A 18 -27.09 20.71 67.45
CA PRO A 18 -26.16 20.98 66.35
C PRO A 18 -25.11 22.05 66.76
N ARG A 19 -24.00 22.18 66.02
CA ARG A 19 -23.24 23.44 65.97
C ARG A 19 -22.89 23.82 64.53
N ARG A 20 -23.46 24.92 64.06
CA ARG A 20 -23.03 25.64 62.84
C ARG A 20 -21.67 26.30 63.09
N PRO A 21 -20.87 26.46 62.03
CA PRO A 21 -20.41 27.82 61.76
C PRO A 21 -20.60 28.24 60.29
N ARG A 22 -21.12 29.47 60.18
CA ARG A 22 -20.85 30.56 59.23
C ARG A 22 -20.25 30.20 57.87
N GLY A 23 -20.97 30.63 56.84
CA GLY A 23 -20.62 30.41 55.44
C GLY A 23 -19.51 31.32 54.90
N ARG A 24 -19.07 30.97 53.70
CA ARG A 24 -18.31 31.87 52.83
C ARG A 24 -18.54 31.50 51.36
N ARG A 25 -19.32 32.39 50.72
CA ARG A 25 -19.23 32.91 49.34
C ARG A 25 -18.91 31.94 48.17
N ARG A 26 -19.87 31.91 47.24
CA ARG A 26 -19.71 31.62 45.81
C ARG A 26 -18.47 32.30 45.20
N ARG A 27 -17.60 31.50 44.60
CA ARG A 27 -16.68 31.79 43.48
C ARG A 27 -16.49 30.40 42.83
N GLY A 28 -16.63 30.13 41.55
CA GLY A 28 -16.62 30.90 40.32
C GLY A 28 -16.27 29.83 39.28
N ARG A 29 -17.13 29.59 38.29
CA ARG A 29 -16.79 28.75 37.13
C ARG A 29 -15.66 29.46 36.39
N LEU A 30 -14.50 28.82 36.21
CA LEU A 30 -13.53 29.05 35.13
C LEU A 30 -12.26 28.23 35.38
N VAL A 31 -12.27 26.98 34.94
CA VAL A 31 -11.05 26.28 34.50
C VAL A 31 -11.49 25.51 33.27
N LEU A 32 -11.09 25.99 32.08
CA LEU A 32 -10.98 25.24 30.81
C LEU A 32 -10.76 26.23 29.64
N VAL A 33 -9.60 26.89 29.58
CA VAL A 33 -9.14 27.54 28.33
C VAL A 33 -7.66 27.23 28.00
N GLY A 34 -6.93 26.48 28.85
CA GLY A 34 -5.49 26.21 28.63
C GLY A 34 -5.14 24.98 27.77
N LEU A 35 -6.06 24.03 27.58
CA LEU A 35 -5.74 22.75 26.91
C LEU A 35 -5.81 22.83 25.37
N SER A 36 -6.51 23.82 24.82
CA SER A 36 -6.76 23.90 23.39
C SER A 36 -5.51 24.30 22.58
N LEU A 37 -4.64 25.15 23.14
CA LEU A 37 -3.41 25.58 22.44
C LEU A 37 -2.34 24.49 22.44
N LEU A 38 -2.23 23.71 23.52
CA LEU A 38 -1.31 22.56 23.57
C LEU A 38 -1.82 21.40 22.70
N ALA A 39 -3.12 21.16 22.65
CA ALA A 39 -3.71 20.20 21.69
C ALA A 39 -3.51 20.66 20.24
N ALA A 40 -3.68 21.95 19.93
CA ALA A 40 -3.41 22.49 18.59
C ALA A 40 -1.93 22.41 18.20
N LEU A 41 -1.00 22.66 19.14
CA LEU A 41 0.44 22.47 18.95
C LEU A 41 0.84 21.01 18.82
N TRP A 42 0.16 20.10 19.54
CA TRP A 42 0.36 18.65 19.45
C TRP A 42 -0.17 18.10 18.13
N VAL A 43 -1.34 18.56 17.67
CA VAL A 43 -1.85 18.27 16.32
C VAL A 43 -0.89 18.82 15.27
N ALA A 44 -0.50 20.10 15.33
CA ALA A 44 0.40 20.73 14.34
C ALA A 44 1.84 20.20 14.31
N ARG A 45 2.27 19.45 15.33
CA ARG A 45 3.55 18.71 15.38
C ARG A 45 3.34 17.19 15.30
N SER A 46 2.10 16.73 15.21
CA SER A 46 1.81 15.32 15.06
C SER A 46 2.24 14.89 13.67
N PRO A 47 2.88 13.72 13.51
CA PRO A 47 3.14 13.14 12.18
C PRO A 47 1.86 13.03 11.33
N TRP A 48 0.68 13.03 11.95
CA TRP A 48 -0.62 13.13 11.29
C TRP A 48 -0.84 14.40 10.47
N THR A 49 -0.26 15.54 10.86
CA THR A 49 -0.37 16.78 10.07
C THR A 49 0.55 16.82 8.87
N GLU A 50 1.67 16.09 8.91
CA GLU A 50 2.55 15.93 7.75
C GLU A 50 1.91 14.96 6.74
N VAL A 51 1.29 13.88 7.20
CA VAL A 51 0.43 13.00 6.39
C VAL A 51 -0.73 13.79 5.76
N GLN A 52 -1.41 14.67 6.50
CA GLN A 52 -2.46 15.52 5.92
C GLN A 52 -1.95 16.55 4.91
N ARG A 53 -0.71 17.03 5.05
CA ARG A 53 -0.07 17.90 4.05
C ARG A 53 0.35 17.13 2.80
N LEU A 54 0.80 15.89 2.94
CA LEU A 54 1.08 14.98 1.81
C LEU A 54 -0.20 14.66 1.03
N ILE A 55 -1.33 14.45 1.73
CA ILE A 55 -2.66 14.28 1.11
C ILE A 55 -3.17 15.54 0.40
N GLN A 56 -2.59 16.72 0.69
CA GLN A 56 -2.96 18.02 0.09
C GLN A 56 -1.93 18.57 -0.90
N ASP A 57 -0.84 17.85 -1.21
CA ASP A 57 0.10 18.28 -2.25
C ASP A 57 -0.57 18.17 -3.63
N PRO A 58 -0.61 19.24 -4.44
CA PRO A 58 -1.13 19.21 -5.81
C PRO A 58 -0.43 18.21 -6.76
N ARG A 59 0.74 17.70 -6.37
CA ARG A 59 1.46 16.60 -7.06
C ARG A 59 0.95 15.21 -6.68
N TYR A 60 0.10 15.10 -5.67
CA TYR A 60 -0.68 13.91 -5.32
C TYR A 60 -2.16 14.13 -5.69
N PRO A 61 -2.52 14.05 -6.98
CA PRO A 61 -3.92 13.86 -7.28
C PRO A 61 -4.31 12.45 -6.81
N GLY A 62 -5.42 12.34 -6.08
CA GLY A 62 -6.18 11.09 -5.99
C GLY A 62 -6.75 10.70 -7.36
N GLN A 63 -5.89 10.54 -8.35
CA GLN A 63 -6.23 10.26 -9.74
C GLN A 63 -6.03 8.77 -9.98
N TRP A 64 -7.14 8.04 -9.81
CA TRP A 64 -7.47 6.86 -10.62
C TRP A 64 -7.12 7.03 -12.11
N ASP A 65 -7.09 8.28 -12.56
CA ASP A 65 -6.91 8.68 -13.94
C ASP A 65 -5.44 8.79 -14.37
N TYR A 66 -4.44 8.64 -13.49
CA TYR A 66 -3.04 8.62 -13.94
C TYR A 66 -2.29 7.44 -13.37
N VAL A 67 -1.67 6.66 -14.26
CA VAL A 67 -0.75 5.58 -13.89
C VAL A 67 0.51 5.76 -14.72
N ALA A 68 1.66 5.86 -14.05
CA ALA A 68 2.94 6.07 -14.70
C ALA A 68 3.19 5.04 -15.82
N PRO A 69 3.86 5.42 -16.93
CA PRO A 69 4.24 4.47 -17.98
C PRO A 69 5.26 3.44 -17.47
N LEU A 70 5.35 2.29 -18.15
CA LEU A 70 6.46 1.35 -17.97
C LEU A 70 7.75 1.92 -18.59
N VAL A 71 8.89 1.62 -17.98
CA VAL A 71 10.22 1.91 -18.53
C VAL A 71 10.61 0.84 -19.53
N MET A 72 10.23 -0.43 -19.30
CA MET A 72 10.51 -1.48 -20.29
C MET A 72 9.82 -1.18 -21.64
N GLU A 73 10.51 -1.50 -22.72
CA GLU A 73 9.98 -1.41 -24.08
C GLU A 73 9.46 -2.76 -24.59
N GLY A 74 8.53 -2.72 -25.55
CA GLY A 74 7.95 -3.92 -26.15
C GLY A 74 7.15 -4.78 -25.15
N GLY A 75 6.88 -6.04 -25.53
CA GLY A 75 6.09 -6.97 -24.74
C GLY A 75 4.59 -6.94 -25.04
N ASP A 76 3.85 -7.86 -24.46
CA ASP A 76 2.40 -8.00 -24.64
C ASP A 76 1.64 -6.80 -24.00
N PRO A 77 0.84 -6.04 -24.77
CA PRO A 77 0.11 -4.88 -24.25
C PRO A 77 -0.89 -5.23 -23.14
N TYR A 78 -1.42 -6.45 -23.10
CA TYR A 78 -2.32 -6.91 -22.04
C TYR A 78 -1.58 -7.08 -20.73
N VAL A 79 -0.41 -7.74 -20.75
CA VAL A 79 0.44 -7.92 -19.56
C VAL A 79 0.97 -6.57 -19.08
N ARG A 80 1.40 -5.70 -20.00
CA ARG A 80 1.87 -4.35 -19.66
C ARG A 80 0.77 -3.51 -19.00
N ALA A 81 -0.47 -3.61 -19.48
CA ALA A 81 -1.61 -2.96 -18.86
C ALA A 81 -1.86 -3.49 -17.44
N LEU A 82 -1.78 -4.81 -17.24
CA LEU A 82 -1.88 -5.43 -15.93
C LEU A 82 -0.78 -4.93 -14.98
N MET A 83 0.48 -4.84 -15.44
CA MET A 83 1.60 -4.31 -14.63
C MET A 83 1.33 -2.88 -14.16
N ARG A 84 0.77 -2.04 -15.03
CA ARG A 84 0.36 -0.67 -14.67
C ARG A 84 -0.79 -0.70 -13.65
N THR A 85 -1.75 -1.60 -13.79
CA THR A 85 -2.82 -1.80 -12.80
C THR A 85 -2.30 -2.25 -11.43
N ILE A 86 -1.33 -3.18 -11.38
CA ILE A 86 -0.68 -3.59 -10.13
C ILE A 86 0.02 -2.40 -9.48
N SER A 87 0.81 -1.66 -10.26
CA SER A 87 1.48 -0.45 -9.80
C SER A 87 0.50 0.61 -9.28
N ALA A 88 -0.66 0.77 -9.90
CA ALA A 88 -1.68 1.67 -9.40
C ALA A 88 -2.21 1.24 -8.03
N SER A 89 -2.18 -0.04 -7.69
CA SER A 89 -2.57 -0.53 -6.37
C SER A 89 -1.44 -0.42 -5.35
N GLU A 90 -0.22 -0.79 -5.75
CA GLU A 90 0.93 -0.89 -4.84
C GLU A 90 1.66 0.45 -4.63
N ALA A 91 1.80 1.24 -5.69
CA ALA A 91 2.59 2.46 -5.71
C ALA A 91 1.94 3.49 -6.66
N ASN A 92 0.75 3.99 -6.29
CA ASN A 92 0.07 5.05 -7.06
C ASN A 92 0.77 6.41 -6.89
N ASP A 93 1.92 6.55 -7.54
CA ASP A 93 2.81 7.70 -7.46
C ASP A 93 3.32 8.10 -8.86
N LEU A 94 3.79 9.33 -9.00
CA LEU A 94 4.45 9.82 -10.21
C LEU A 94 5.83 9.18 -10.41
N GLU A 95 6.49 8.78 -9.31
CA GLU A 95 7.82 8.16 -9.28
C GLU A 95 7.76 6.79 -8.57
N PRO A 96 7.03 5.80 -9.12
CA PRO A 96 6.71 4.59 -8.38
C PRO A 96 7.93 3.69 -8.13
N TYR A 97 8.97 3.77 -8.98
CA TYR A 97 10.13 2.86 -8.91
C TYR A 97 11.07 3.10 -7.73
N SER A 98 11.08 4.31 -7.16
CA SER A 98 11.91 4.66 -6.01
C SER A 98 11.13 4.65 -4.69
N LEU A 99 9.84 4.30 -4.72
CA LEU A 99 8.95 4.41 -3.59
C LEU A 99 9.19 3.30 -2.57
N LEU A 100 9.40 3.66 -1.31
CA LEU A 100 9.37 2.73 -0.19
C LEU A 100 7.99 2.72 0.46
N TYR A 101 7.67 1.66 1.20
CA TYR A 101 6.53 1.65 2.10
C TYR A 101 6.50 2.91 2.98
N GLY A 102 5.31 3.53 3.10
CA GLY A 102 5.13 4.78 3.82
C GLY A 102 5.44 6.06 3.02
N GLY A 103 5.86 5.94 1.75
CA GLY A 103 5.96 7.05 0.81
C GLY A 103 7.33 7.72 0.69
N TYR A 104 8.35 7.19 1.37
CA TYR A 104 9.73 7.65 1.22
C TYR A 104 10.30 7.28 -0.15
N ARG A 105 11.35 7.97 -0.58
CA ARG A 105 12.03 7.72 -1.86
C ARG A 105 13.50 7.42 -1.65
N ILE A 106 14.04 6.55 -2.49
CA ILE A 106 15.47 6.23 -2.57
C ILE A 106 16.06 6.62 -3.93
N GLU A 107 17.33 6.96 -3.94
CA GLU A 107 18.04 7.32 -5.17
C GLU A 107 18.86 6.14 -5.72
N ASP A 108 19.44 5.33 -4.84
CA ASP A 108 20.26 4.18 -5.24
C ASP A 108 19.39 2.94 -5.48
N LEU A 109 19.17 2.64 -6.76
CA LEU A 109 18.40 1.48 -7.22
C LEU A 109 19.29 0.38 -7.81
N ARG A 110 20.62 0.43 -7.56
CA ARG A 110 21.53 -0.61 -8.06
C ARG A 110 21.26 -2.00 -7.47
N GLN A 111 20.51 -2.06 -6.38
CA GLN A 111 20.01 -3.27 -5.73
C GLN A 111 18.72 -2.94 -4.98
N HIS A 112 18.01 -3.96 -4.51
CA HIS A 112 16.89 -3.76 -3.61
C HIS A 112 17.37 -3.07 -2.32
N PRO A 113 16.66 -2.06 -1.80
CA PRO A 113 17.14 -1.24 -0.69
C PRO A 113 17.26 -2.00 0.63
N ASP A 114 16.43 -3.03 0.84
CA ASP A 114 16.38 -3.82 2.08
C ASP A 114 16.20 -2.96 3.35
N GLU A 115 15.53 -1.81 3.21
CA GLU A 115 15.29 -0.89 4.30
C GLU A 115 14.09 -1.33 5.13
N CYS A 116 14.33 -1.62 6.41
CA CYS A 116 13.30 -2.09 7.33
C CYS A 116 12.43 -0.93 7.82
N ILE A 117 11.20 -0.82 7.30
CA ILE A 117 10.24 0.22 7.66
C ILE A 117 9.12 -0.36 8.52
N THR A 118 8.83 0.31 9.64
CA THR A 118 7.72 -0.08 10.52
C THR A 118 6.37 0.13 9.84
N ILE A 119 5.54 -0.91 9.86
CA ILE A 119 4.15 -0.87 9.40
C ILE A 119 3.33 -0.07 10.41
N VAL A 120 2.67 0.99 9.94
CA VAL A 120 1.97 1.97 10.81
C VAL A 120 0.45 1.79 10.84
N ALA A 121 -0.08 0.86 10.05
CA ALA A 121 -1.50 0.55 9.99
C ALA A 121 -1.73 -0.85 9.43
N GLY A 122 -2.85 -1.48 9.81
CA GLY A 122 -3.27 -2.78 9.31
C GLY A 122 -3.00 -3.93 10.29
N PRO A 123 -3.26 -5.18 9.89
CA PRO A 123 -3.13 -6.36 10.76
C PRO A 123 -1.69 -6.60 11.24
N ASN A 124 -0.69 -6.10 10.51
CA ASN A 124 0.74 -6.24 10.83
C ASN A 124 1.33 -4.95 11.43
N GLU A 125 0.51 -4.06 12.01
CA GLU A 125 0.99 -2.83 12.65
C GLU A 125 2.04 -3.13 13.73
N GLY A 126 3.18 -2.44 13.63
CA GLY A 126 4.34 -2.63 14.51
C GLY A 126 5.39 -3.61 13.98
N ASP A 127 5.05 -4.44 12.98
CA ASP A 127 6.03 -5.27 12.28
C ASP A 127 6.84 -4.43 11.28
N CYS A 128 7.88 -5.05 10.71
CA CYS A 128 8.74 -4.44 9.70
C CYS A 128 8.43 -5.01 8.30
N THR A 129 8.44 -4.13 7.30
CA THR A 129 8.43 -4.48 5.88
C THR A 129 9.62 -3.84 5.16
N THR A 130 10.14 -4.51 4.13
CA THR A 130 11.13 -3.95 3.20
C THR A 130 10.52 -3.59 1.85
N ALA A 131 9.19 -3.50 1.77
CA ALA A 131 8.45 -3.23 0.54
C ALA A 131 8.96 -1.96 -0.17
N ALA A 132 9.39 -2.13 -1.43
CA ALA A 132 9.97 -1.08 -2.24
C ALA A 132 9.64 -1.20 -3.73
N GLY A 133 9.80 -0.07 -4.41
CA GLY A 133 9.64 0.06 -5.84
C GLY A 133 8.20 -0.01 -6.32
N ARG A 134 8.07 -0.09 -7.64
CA ARG A 134 6.80 0.07 -8.35
C ARG A 134 5.75 -0.99 -7.97
N TYR A 135 6.24 -2.16 -7.59
CA TYR A 135 5.44 -3.34 -7.29
C TYR A 135 5.52 -3.74 -5.80
N GLN A 136 6.10 -2.87 -4.96
CA GLN A 136 6.27 -3.05 -3.52
C GLN A 136 6.85 -4.43 -3.14
N PHE A 137 7.90 -4.86 -3.86
CA PHE A 137 8.61 -6.09 -3.53
C PHE A 137 9.24 -5.97 -2.14
N ILE A 138 9.15 -7.03 -1.34
CA ILE A 138 10.05 -7.23 -0.21
C ILE A 138 11.34 -7.90 -0.70
N THR A 139 12.43 -7.70 0.04
CA THR A 139 13.79 -8.14 -0.34
C THR A 139 13.84 -9.60 -0.77
N THR A 140 13.31 -10.52 0.03
CA THR A 140 13.36 -11.96 -0.27
C THR A 140 12.60 -12.30 -1.55
N THR A 141 11.43 -11.69 -1.77
CA THR A 141 10.64 -11.91 -2.98
C THR A 141 11.36 -11.37 -4.21
N TRP A 142 11.98 -10.18 -4.10
CA TRP A 142 12.79 -9.66 -5.19
C TRP A 142 13.94 -10.60 -5.54
N GLU A 143 14.71 -11.04 -4.56
CA GLU A 143 15.85 -11.95 -4.77
C GLU A 143 15.43 -13.26 -5.44
N ASP A 144 14.36 -13.89 -4.93
CA ASP A 144 13.85 -15.17 -5.45
C ASP A 144 13.33 -15.03 -6.90
N VAL A 145 12.55 -13.98 -7.19
CA VAL A 145 11.97 -13.78 -8.52
C VAL A 145 13.03 -13.30 -9.51
N ALA A 146 13.92 -12.39 -9.10
CA ALA A 146 15.00 -11.89 -9.95
C ALA A 146 16.01 -13.00 -10.31
N ALA A 147 16.26 -13.96 -9.42
CA ALA A 147 17.09 -15.13 -9.73
C ALA A 147 16.59 -15.94 -10.94
N LEU A 148 15.28 -15.91 -11.19
CA LEU A 148 14.65 -16.66 -12.28
C LEU A 148 14.41 -15.84 -13.54
N TYR A 149 14.16 -14.53 -13.39
CA TYR A 149 13.65 -13.70 -14.48
C TYR A 149 14.51 -12.48 -14.82
N HIS A 150 15.54 -12.14 -14.04
CA HIS A 150 16.38 -10.98 -14.31
C HIS A 150 17.25 -11.17 -15.58
N PRO A 151 17.34 -10.20 -16.51
CA PRO A 151 18.13 -10.33 -17.74
C PRO A 151 19.59 -10.72 -17.55
N GLN A 152 20.16 -10.38 -16.39
CA GLN A 152 21.54 -10.69 -16.03
C GLN A 152 21.71 -12.06 -15.37
N GLN A 153 20.67 -12.88 -15.23
CA GLN A 153 20.75 -14.21 -14.61
C GLN A 153 21.82 -15.10 -15.25
N GLY A 154 22.64 -15.76 -14.42
CA GLY A 154 23.65 -16.73 -14.87
C GLY A 154 24.98 -16.12 -15.32
N GLN A 155 25.22 -14.84 -15.02
CA GLN A 155 26.53 -14.23 -15.27
C GLN A 155 27.59 -14.84 -14.34
N PRO A 156 28.84 -15.11 -14.81
CA PRO A 156 29.85 -15.87 -14.06
C PRO A 156 30.28 -15.30 -12.70
N PHE A 157 29.83 -14.09 -12.35
CA PHE A 157 30.17 -13.38 -11.13
C PHE A 157 28.98 -13.14 -10.19
N GLN A 158 27.77 -13.62 -10.53
CA GLN A 158 26.61 -13.60 -9.62
C GLN A 158 26.72 -14.74 -8.61
N PHE A 159 27.60 -14.57 -7.63
CA PHE A 159 27.79 -15.54 -6.54
C PHE A 159 26.85 -15.27 -5.35
N TRP A 160 26.12 -14.15 -5.35
CA TRP A 160 25.23 -13.73 -4.26
C TRP A 160 23.88 -13.24 -4.81
N SER A 161 22.78 -13.57 -4.13
CA SER A 161 21.41 -13.21 -4.49
C SER A 161 21.15 -11.69 -4.49
N ALA A 162 22.01 -10.91 -3.85
CA ALA A 162 21.86 -9.48 -3.63
C ALA A 162 22.30 -8.57 -4.81
N ASP A 163 22.80 -9.15 -5.91
CA ASP A 163 23.42 -8.40 -7.01
C ASP A 163 22.46 -8.09 -8.18
N PHE A 164 21.17 -8.37 -8.05
CA PHE A 164 20.20 -8.04 -9.10
C PHE A 164 19.82 -6.56 -9.07
N SER A 165 20.08 -5.86 -10.18
CA SER A 165 19.75 -4.44 -10.31
C SER A 165 18.26 -4.21 -10.11
N PHE A 166 17.93 -3.28 -9.21
CA PHE A 166 16.56 -2.87 -8.91
C PHE A 166 16.16 -1.59 -9.65
N GLU A 167 16.92 -1.21 -10.70
CA GLU A 167 16.61 -0.05 -11.52
C GLU A 167 15.25 -0.23 -12.23
N PRO A 168 14.60 0.89 -12.64
CA PRO A 168 13.24 0.86 -13.16
C PRO A 168 12.99 -0.16 -14.29
N GLU A 169 13.94 -0.27 -15.24
CA GLU A 169 13.84 -1.21 -16.34
C GLU A 169 13.79 -2.67 -15.86
N TYR A 170 14.57 -3.02 -14.83
CA TYR A 170 14.66 -4.38 -14.33
C TYR A 170 13.49 -4.75 -13.43
N GLN A 171 12.95 -3.82 -12.65
CA GLN A 171 11.68 -4.04 -11.93
C GLN A 171 10.59 -4.44 -12.93
N ASP A 172 10.46 -3.70 -14.03
CA ASP A 172 9.49 -4.01 -15.08
C ASP A 172 9.79 -5.34 -15.78
N LEU A 173 11.02 -5.58 -16.24
CA LEU A 173 11.36 -6.78 -17.00
C LEU A 173 11.19 -8.07 -16.18
N VAL A 174 11.57 -8.03 -14.90
CA VAL A 174 11.39 -9.16 -13.99
C VAL A 174 9.91 -9.46 -13.82
N VAL A 175 9.09 -8.46 -13.51
CA VAL A 175 7.64 -8.64 -13.33
C VAL A 175 6.97 -9.08 -14.62
N TYR A 176 7.32 -8.49 -15.76
CA TYR A 176 6.77 -8.87 -17.05
C TYR A 176 7.01 -10.34 -17.36
N ARG A 177 8.26 -10.81 -17.19
CA ARG A 177 8.62 -12.21 -17.43
C ARG A 177 7.95 -13.15 -16.44
N TRP A 178 7.88 -12.76 -15.17
CA TRP A 178 7.22 -13.53 -14.13
C TRP A 178 5.72 -13.69 -14.41
N LEU A 179 5.00 -12.59 -14.72
CA LEU A 179 3.58 -12.62 -15.11
C LEU A 179 3.33 -13.37 -16.43
N SER A 180 4.34 -13.45 -17.30
CA SER A 180 4.24 -14.15 -18.58
C SER A 180 4.60 -15.63 -18.49
N ASP A 181 4.97 -16.15 -17.31
CA ASP A 181 5.33 -17.55 -17.10
C ASP A 181 4.15 -18.35 -16.52
N PRO A 182 3.48 -19.21 -17.31
CA PRO A 182 2.37 -20.02 -16.80
C PRO A 182 2.79 -21.02 -15.73
N GLY A 183 4.07 -21.43 -15.70
CA GLY A 183 4.60 -22.32 -14.68
C GLY A 183 4.65 -21.69 -13.30
N ALA A 184 4.85 -20.37 -13.22
CA ALA A 184 4.87 -19.64 -11.95
C ALA A 184 3.46 -19.48 -11.34
N TRP A 185 2.45 -19.29 -12.18
CA TRP A 185 1.08 -18.97 -11.74
C TRP A 185 0.10 -20.13 -11.83
N GLY A 186 0.47 -21.22 -12.52
CA GLY A 186 -0.43 -22.34 -12.84
C GLY A 186 -1.54 -21.96 -13.82
N ILE A 187 -1.48 -20.76 -14.40
CA ILE A 187 -2.44 -20.20 -15.37
C ILE A 187 -1.67 -19.40 -16.43
N ASP A 188 -2.21 -19.34 -17.65
CA ASP A 188 -1.70 -18.46 -18.70
C ASP A 188 -2.35 -17.08 -18.56
N ILE A 189 -1.69 -16.19 -17.79
CA ILE A 189 -2.17 -14.83 -17.55
C ILE A 189 -2.38 -14.06 -18.87
N PRO A 190 -1.41 -14.00 -19.81
CA PRO A 190 -1.62 -13.34 -21.10
C PRO A 190 -2.89 -13.79 -21.81
N GLU A 191 -3.15 -15.10 -21.84
CA GLU A 191 -4.34 -15.65 -22.51
C GLU A 191 -5.63 -15.28 -21.79
N LEU A 192 -5.67 -15.37 -20.45
CA LEU A 192 -6.85 -14.96 -19.68
C LEU A 192 -7.18 -13.47 -19.87
N LEU A 193 -6.16 -12.61 -19.93
CA LEU A 193 -6.35 -11.19 -20.17
C LEU A 193 -6.93 -10.90 -21.56
N ARG A 194 -6.51 -11.62 -22.60
CA ARG A 194 -7.09 -11.51 -23.95
C ARG A 194 -8.55 -11.97 -24.02
N GLN A 195 -8.92 -12.92 -23.16
CA GLN A 195 -10.29 -13.39 -23.00
C GLN A 195 -11.15 -12.44 -22.14
N GLY A 196 -10.58 -11.34 -21.64
CA GLY A 196 -11.27 -10.38 -20.76
C GLY A 196 -11.49 -10.89 -19.34
N ARG A 197 -10.81 -11.96 -18.91
CA ARG A 197 -10.95 -12.58 -17.59
C ARG A 197 -10.08 -11.89 -16.53
N LEU A 198 -10.16 -10.55 -16.46
CA LEU A 198 -9.35 -9.75 -15.54
C LEU A 198 -9.57 -10.13 -14.07
N ASP A 199 -10.82 -10.30 -13.64
CA ASP A 199 -11.14 -10.60 -12.24
C ASP A 199 -10.47 -11.88 -11.74
N GLU A 200 -10.40 -12.90 -12.59
CA GLU A 200 -9.73 -14.16 -12.26
C GLU A 200 -8.22 -14.01 -12.18
N VAL A 201 -7.64 -13.20 -13.06
CA VAL A 201 -6.22 -12.85 -12.98
C VAL A 201 -5.94 -12.11 -11.67
N LEU A 202 -6.70 -11.05 -11.35
CA LEU A 202 -6.52 -10.30 -10.10
C LEU A 202 -6.71 -11.18 -8.86
N GLN A 203 -7.68 -12.10 -8.89
CA GLN A 203 -7.89 -13.07 -7.81
C GLN A 203 -6.68 -14.00 -7.63
N ASN A 204 -6.10 -14.52 -8.71
CA ASN A 204 -4.93 -15.39 -8.64
C ASN A 204 -3.69 -14.64 -8.08
N LEU A 205 -3.52 -13.37 -8.48
CA LEU A 205 -2.42 -12.52 -8.04
C LEU A 205 -2.54 -12.00 -6.60
N SER A 206 -3.73 -12.02 -6.01
CA SER A 206 -4.03 -11.41 -4.69
C SER A 206 -3.21 -11.96 -3.51
N SER A 207 -2.66 -13.17 -3.64
CA SER A 207 -1.77 -13.76 -2.63
C SER A 207 -0.38 -13.13 -2.62
N THR A 208 0.06 -12.58 -3.77
CA THR A 208 1.34 -11.88 -3.92
C THR A 208 1.17 -10.39 -3.67
N TRP A 209 0.11 -9.81 -4.23
CA TRP A 209 -0.24 -8.40 -4.07
C TRP A 209 -1.58 -8.27 -3.38
N THR A 210 -1.56 -8.21 -2.05
CA THR A 210 -2.78 -8.18 -1.21
C THR A 210 -3.67 -6.98 -1.52
N SER A 211 -3.08 -5.89 -2.02
CA SER A 211 -3.75 -4.65 -2.38
C SER A 211 -4.69 -4.76 -3.59
N LEU A 212 -4.52 -5.79 -4.44
CA LEU A 212 -5.38 -6.07 -5.60
C LEU A 212 -6.81 -6.46 -5.23
N GLY A 213 -7.10 -6.57 -3.93
CA GLY A 213 -8.35 -7.10 -3.41
C GLY A 213 -8.36 -8.61 -3.36
N TYR A 214 -9.48 -9.19 -2.93
CA TYR A 214 -9.66 -10.64 -2.74
C TYR A 214 -8.80 -11.28 -1.62
N GLY A 215 -7.87 -10.53 -1.01
CA GLY A 215 -7.20 -10.80 0.27
C GLY A 215 -7.75 -9.96 1.44
N ILE A 216 -6.96 -9.80 2.52
CA ILE A 216 -7.39 -9.07 3.74
C ILE A 216 -7.11 -7.55 3.71
N GLU A 217 -6.40 -7.05 2.70
CA GLU A 217 -5.92 -5.65 2.63
C GLU A 217 -6.35 -4.96 1.33
N THR A 218 -7.64 -4.66 1.18
CA THR A 218 -8.09 -3.75 0.10
C THR A 218 -7.61 -2.33 0.37
N ASN A 219 -7.25 -1.58 -0.67
CA ASN A 219 -6.91 -0.15 -0.57
C ASN A 219 -7.98 0.72 -1.25
N SER A 220 -7.73 2.03 -1.33
CA SER A 220 -8.62 2.94 -2.08
C SER A 220 -8.75 2.52 -3.54
N MET A 221 -7.77 1.77 -4.07
CA MET A 221 -7.61 1.43 -5.49
C MET A 221 -8.33 0.22 -5.99
N THR A 222 -8.59 -0.73 -5.11
CA THR A 222 -9.23 -1.98 -5.44
C THR A 222 -10.51 -1.83 -6.29
N SER A 223 -11.40 -0.88 -5.97
CA SER A 223 -12.66 -0.69 -6.71
C SER A 223 -12.51 -0.11 -8.13
N TYR A 224 -11.35 0.45 -8.44
CA TYR A 224 -11.08 1.12 -9.70
C TYR A 224 -10.13 0.34 -10.62
N LEU A 225 -9.57 -0.79 -10.15
CA LEU A 225 -8.60 -1.59 -10.90
C LEU A 225 -9.12 -2.04 -12.28
N PRO A 226 -10.41 -2.44 -12.46
CA PRO A 226 -10.92 -2.75 -13.79
C PRO A 226 -10.87 -1.55 -14.74
N THR A 227 -11.29 -0.37 -14.27
CA THR A 227 -11.26 0.87 -15.06
C THR A 227 -9.83 1.30 -15.38
N ILE A 228 -8.91 1.19 -14.41
CA ILE A 228 -7.49 1.47 -14.60
C ILE A 228 -6.91 0.54 -15.67
N TYR A 229 -7.22 -0.76 -15.59
CA TYR A 229 -6.75 -1.75 -16.56
C TYR A 229 -7.25 -1.43 -17.97
N GLU A 230 -8.54 -1.16 -18.15
CA GLU A 230 -9.10 -0.81 -19.46
C GLU A 230 -8.45 0.43 -20.06
N LYS A 231 -8.18 1.44 -19.22
CA LYS A 231 -7.48 2.65 -19.64
C LYS A 231 -6.04 2.35 -20.05
N ALA A 232 -5.28 1.66 -19.20
CA ALA A 232 -3.91 1.29 -19.47
C ALA A 232 -3.80 0.43 -20.74
N LEU A 233 -4.70 -0.54 -20.92
CA LEU A 233 -4.75 -1.40 -22.11
C LEU A 233 -4.97 -0.59 -23.39
N ARG A 234 -5.88 0.38 -23.36
CA ARG A 234 -6.11 1.27 -24.51
C ARG A 234 -4.84 2.04 -24.88
N GLU A 235 -4.11 2.55 -23.89
CA GLU A 235 -2.86 3.28 -24.12
C GLU A 235 -1.74 2.36 -24.65
N GLU A 236 -1.57 1.16 -24.09
CA GLU A 236 -0.57 0.20 -24.57
C GLU A 236 -0.87 -0.26 -26.01
N LEU A 237 -2.14 -0.53 -26.34
CA LEU A 237 -2.55 -0.89 -27.71
C LEU A 237 -2.31 0.26 -28.71
N GLN A 238 -2.55 1.51 -28.31
CA GLN A 238 -2.26 2.69 -29.14
C GLN A 238 -0.76 2.84 -29.40
N ARG A 239 0.09 2.60 -28.39
CA ARG A 239 1.56 2.61 -28.56
C ARG A 239 2.01 1.57 -29.56
N VAL A 240 1.46 0.34 -29.49
CA VAL A 240 1.76 -0.70 -30.48
C VAL A 240 1.33 -0.27 -31.88
N GLY A 241 0.11 0.27 -32.04
CA GLY A 241 -0.37 0.77 -33.33
C GLY A 241 0.48 1.90 -33.92
N GLN A 242 0.97 2.83 -33.09
CA GLN A 242 1.89 3.89 -33.52
C GLN A 242 3.26 3.31 -33.95
N SER A 243 3.78 2.33 -33.21
CA SER A 243 5.07 1.69 -33.55
C SER A 243 5.03 0.95 -34.89
N VAL A 244 3.89 0.36 -35.25
CA VAL A 244 3.69 -0.32 -36.54
C VAL A 244 3.68 0.68 -37.69
N ASN A 245 3.01 1.83 -37.51
CA ASN A 245 2.93 2.86 -38.55
C ASN A 245 4.31 3.48 -38.83
N LEU A 246 5.10 3.78 -37.80
CA LEU A 246 6.44 4.36 -37.98
C LEU A 246 7.42 3.42 -38.71
N ARG A 247 7.28 2.10 -38.55
CA ARG A 247 8.11 1.12 -39.27
C ARG A 247 7.68 0.89 -40.72
N GLY A 248 6.45 1.26 -41.07
CA GLY A 248 5.91 1.12 -42.44
C GLY A 248 6.39 2.20 -43.40
N ASP A 249 6.77 3.38 -42.88
CA ASP A 249 7.18 4.54 -43.68
C ASP A 249 8.69 4.51 -44.07
N ASP A 250 9.48 3.63 -43.46
CA ASP A 250 10.92 3.46 -43.74
C ASP A 250 11.23 2.41 -44.83
N ALA A 251 10.21 1.84 -45.48
CA ALA A 251 10.34 0.79 -46.49
C ALA A 251 10.00 1.23 -47.93
N GLY A 252 10.07 2.54 -48.21
CA GLY A 252 9.82 3.16 -49.53
C GLY A 252 11.05 3.35 -50.41
#